data_AF-A0A3D3IXZ9-F1
#
_entry.id   AF-A0A3D3IXZ9-F1
#
_cell.length_a   1.000
_cell.length_b   1.000
_cell.length_c   1.000
_cell.angle_alpha   90.00
_cell.angle_beta   90.00
_cell.angle_gamma   90.00
#
_symmetry.space_group_name_H-M   'P 1'
#
loop_
_entity.id
_entity.type
_entity.pdbx_description
1 polymer ?
#
loop_
_entity_poly.entity_id
_entity_poly.type
_entity_poly.pdbx_seq_one_letter_code
_entity_poly.pdbx_strand_id
1 'polypeptide(L)' 'ETMLGDVAVAVHPEDERYTGLISKKLKLPITNREIPIIADDYVKPEFGTGAVK' A
#
# COMPACT_ATOMS: atom_id res chain seq x y z
N GLU A 1 -6.11 17.06 -1.62
CA GLU A 1 -4.80 16.41 -1.77
C GLU A 1 -4.41 15.80 -0.43
N THR A 2 -4.38 14.46 -0.30
CA THR A 2 -4.05 13.76 0.96
C THR A 2 -2.68 13.08 0.92
N MET A 3 -2.01 13.07 -0.24
CA MET A 3 -0.77 12.32 -0.48
C MET A 3 0.40 12.75 0.42
N LEU A 4 0.36 13.94 1.02
CA LEU A 4 1.39 14.38 1.97
C LEU A 4 1.28 13.68 3.34
N GLY A 5 0.07 13.21 3.68
CA GLY A 5 -0.25 12.55 4.94
C GLY A 5 -0.11 11.03 4.91
N ASP A 6 0.07 10.43 3.72
CA ASP A 6 0.17 8.98 3.59
C ASP A 6 1.40 8.45 4.38
N VAL A 7 1.17 7.40 5.16
CA VAL A 7 2.19 6.79 6.05
C VAL A 7 2.54 5.36 5.65
N ALA A 8 1.66 4.67 4.93
CA ALA A 8 1.83 3.31 4.43
C ALA A 8 0.87 3.06 3.26
N VAL A 9 1.07 1.96 2.55
CA VAL A 9 0.06 1.39 1.66
C VAL A 9 -0.33 0.01 2.19
N ALA A 10 -1.61 -0.21 2.43
CA ALA A 10 -2.17 -1.47 2.89
C ALA A 10 -2.67 -2.32 1.72
N VAL A 11 -2.35 -3.62 1.74
CA VAL A 11 -2.80 -4.63 0.77
C VAL A 11 -3.30 -5.87 1.51
N HIS A 12 -4.19 -6.64 0.90
CA HIS A 12 -4.63 -7.90 1.50
C HIS A 12 -3.47 -8.92 1.52
N PRO A 13 -3.26 -9.66 2.63
CA PRO A 13 -2.16 -10.63 2.76
C PRO A 13 -2.20 -11.77 1.73
N GLU A 14 -3.39 -12.15 1.26
CA GLU A 14 -3.59 -13.22 0.29
C GLU A 14 -3.68 -12.73 -1.17
N ASP A 15 -3.51 -11.43 -1.41
CA ASP A 15 -3.50 -10.90 -2.77
C ASP A 15 -2.14 -11.14 -3.43
N GLU A 16 -2.08 -12.19 -4.26
CA GLU A 16 -0.86 -12.63 -4.97
C GLU A 16 -0.17 -11.51 -5.76
N ARG A 17 -0.91 -10.47 -6.17
CA ARG A 17 -0.35 -9.30 -6.86
C ARG A 17 0.62 -8.51 -5.99
N TYR A 18 0.44 -8.55 -4.67
CA TYR A 18 1.14 -7.69 -3.72
C TYR A 18 1.85 -8.44 -2.58
N THR A 19 1.63 -9.75 -2.41
CA THR A 19 2.23 -10.53 -1.30
C THR A 19 3.76 -10.41 -1.28
N GLY A 20 4.40 -10.45 -2.46
CA GLY A 20 5.86 -10.30 -2.60
C GLY A 20 6.38 -8.86 -2.41
N LEU A 21 5.49 -7.91 -2.14
CA LEU A 21 5.80 -6.50 -1.88
C LEU A 21 5.57 -6.10 -0.41
N ILE A 22 4.92 -6.94 0.40
CA ILE A 22 4.74 -6.70 1.83
C ILE A 22 6.11 -6.48 2.50
N SER A 23 6.20 -5.50 3.39
CA SER A 23 7.44 -5.04 4.05
C SER A 23 8.47 -4.35 3.15
N LYS A 24 8.24 -4.26 1.82
CA LYS A 24 9.02 -3.36 0.97
C LYS A 24 8.54 -1.92 1.16
N LYS A 25 9.35 -0.99 0.68
CA LYS A 25 9.01 0.43 0.65
C LYS A 25 8.77 0.88 -0.78
N LEU A 26 7.86 1.83 -0.95
CA LEU A 26 7.63 2.53 -2.20
C LEU A 26 7.93 4.02 -2.02
N LYS A 27 8.34 4.67 -3.11
CA LYS A 27 8.53 6.11 -3.14
C LYS A 27 7.18 6.79 -3.34
N LEU A 28 6.80 7.65 -2.40
CA LEU A 28 5.57 8.41 -2.48
C LEU A 28 5.74 9.53 -3.52
N PRO A 29 4.84 9.67 -4.52
CA PRO A 29 5.00 10.69 -5.55
C PRO A 29 5.08 12.10 -4.95
N ILE A 30 5.84 12.99 -5.60
CA ILE A 30 5.94 14.42 -5.26
C ILE A 30 6.62 14.71 -3.90
N THR A 31 6.79 13.69 -3.06
CA THR A 31 7.60 13.73 -1.85
C THR A 31 8.87 12.90 -2.07
N ASN A 32 10.00 13.30 -1.50
CA ASN A 32 11.19 12.44 -1.52
C ASN A 32 11.16 11.41 -0.36
N ARG A 33 9.96 10.95 0.01
CA ARG A 33 9.72 10.03 1.13
C ARG A 33 9.44 8.64 0.61
N GLU A 34 9.81 7.66 1.42
CA GLU A 34 9.44 6.26 1.22
C GLU A 34 8.48 5.82 2.31
N ILE A 35 7.44 5.10 1.93
CA ILE A 35 6.45 4.52 2.86
C ILE A 35 6.39 2.99 2.70
N PRO A 36 6.19 2.23 3.78
CA PRO A 36 6.11 0.77 3.72
C PRO A 36 4.80 0.29 3.11
N ILE A 37 4.84 -0.91 2.53
CA ILE A 37 3.65 -1.69 2.19
C ILE A 37 3.36 -2.65 3.35
N ILE A 38 2.16 -2.58 3.90
CA ILE A 38 1.72 -3.39 5.05
C ILE A 38 0.59 -4.35 4.62
N ALA A 39 0.46 -5.45 5.34
CA ALA A 39 -0.65 -6.38 5.16
C ALA A 39 -1.82 -5.99 6.09
N ASP A 40 -3.03 -6.00 5.55
CA ASP A 40 -4.27 -5.73 6.29
C ASP A 40 -5.40 -6.57 5.68
N ASP A 41 -6.02 -7.44 6.46
CA ASP A 41 -7.08 -8.36 6.05
C ASP A 41 -8.44 -7.66 5.85
N TYR A 42 -8.58 -6.40 6.26
CA TYR A 42 -9.76 -5.58 5.94
C TYR A 42 -9.73 -5.02 4.51
N VAL A 43 -8.58 -5.05 3.84
CA VAL A 43 -8.44 -4.60 2.45
C VAL A 43 -9.11 -5.61 1.52
N LYS A 44 -10.05 -5.15 0.70
CA LYS A 44 -10.72 -6.00 -0.30
C LYS A 44 -9.96 -5.97 -1.63
N PRO A 45 -9.35 -7.07 -2.09
CA PRO A 45 -8.58 -7.12 -3.35
C PRO A 45 -9.39 -6.66 -4.57
N GLU A 46 -10.69 -6.91 -4.58
CA GLU A 46 -11.61 -6.58 -5.65
C GLU A 46 -11.98 -5.10 -5.73
N PHE A 47 -11.71 -4.31 -4.68
CA PHE A 47 -12.07 -2.89 -4.65
C PHE A 47 -10.94 -2.03 -5.23
N GLY A 48 -11.21 -1.36 -6.35
CA GLY A 48 -10.24 -0.49 -7.01
C GLY A 48 -9.01 -1.28 -7.46
N THR A 49 -7.84 -0.91 -6.94
CA THR A 49 -6.60 -1.65 -7.19
C THR A 49 -6.33 -2.76 -6.17
N GLY A 50 -7.09 -2.85 -5.08
CA GLY A 50 -6.77 -3.73 -3.94
C GLY A 50 -5.63 -3.20 -3.05
N ALA A 51 -5.26 -1.92 -3.20
CA ALA A 51 -4.25 -1.24 -2.40
C ALA A 51 -4.81 0.09 -1.87
N VAL A 52 -4.71 0.32 -0.57
CA VAL A 52 -5.27 1.49 0.14
C VAL A 52 -4.11 2.28 0.76
N LYS A 53 -4.20 3.61 0.77
CA LYS A 53 -3.18 4.51 1.34
C LYS A 53 -3.73 5.28 2.53
#